data_AF-A2E9L7-F1
#
_entry.id   AF-A2E9L7-F1
#
_cell.length_a   1.000
_cell.length_b   1.000
_cell.length_c   1.000
_cell.angle_alpha   90.00
_cell.angle_beta   90.00
_cell.angle_gamma   90.00
#
_symmetry.space_group_name_H-M   'P 1'
#
loop_
_entity.id
_entity.type
_entity.pdbx_description
1 polymer ?
#
loop_
_entity_poly.entity_id
_entity_poly.type
_entity_poly.pdbx_seq_one_letter_code
_entity_poly.pdbx_strand_id
1 'polypeptide(L)'
;MFLFFARLGSSQCEIEITNYNGDVISPDNYSTNTECFKIKSKNCQNVRVTPEQDISHGIYEAGTYIIAAQGTESEENNVSITVTINTVPVKDRNYYYIINHCGTFPVITSFFYVIFNLTNNIKGEFQIGRPNTFNFTKIKENYPHAQYFLENGEAEHTFHYIQKIAHEDPNAYFHVRVDDIRIGQPFFWLLNQGIHQSRYEIHLCSDGTNTYKKFLDFKLNTLEGWNKIAEEFKKFYDQALIGALNINKKIANCDIRNWSFIFAAITYPNIYLELSNPEMITTEEEQLKETFKKMKMIKIDILGIINSQPEEKVDYLYEVSKINREEYRKKYFSNYGKKTCFILTTNPVNETQIKVFFTRTVKKYSNYTFVAKPHPSAPYSKNLSEWMNNEVKVIPFEGEQIPAEIIYSAFAGKVKVGGYPTSTFTSVNLDDVLFIYIEKMDKLFPPLDTFVERKMIKGELMNFESLVEEYPQCIPSLSPTPSNDKKSKFLKIGVPIISFVCVAIIVGIVILVIYFRKHKKVVDESAPQP
;
A
#
# COMPACT_ATOMS: atom_id res chain seq x y z
N MET A 1 59.89 48.26 -13.87
CA MET A 1 60.26 46.86 -14.12
C MET A 1 59.23 46.00 -13.39
N PHE A 2 58.33 45.40 -14.17
CA PHE A 2 57.32 44.37 -13.85
C PHE A 2 56.35 44.59 -12.66
N LEU A 3 55.27 45.32 -12.94
CA LEU A 3 53.96 45.07 -12.33
C LEU A 3 53.44 43.73 -12.87
N PHE A 4 53.43 42.71 -12.02
CA PHE A 4 52.77 41.44 -12.26
C PHE A 4 51.25 41.69 -12.22
N PHE A 5 50.65 42.02 -13.37
CA PHE A 5 49.22 41.87 -13.54
C PHE A 5 48.94 40.37 -13.60
N ALA A 6 48.58 39.79 -12.46
CA ALA A 6 47.81 38.56 -12.46
C ALA A 6 46.50 38.88 -13.20
N ARG A 7 46.42 38.52 -14.48
CA ARG A 7 45.13 38.32 -15.15
C ARG A 7 44.44 37.21 -14.35
N LEU A 8 43.58 37.61 -13.41
CA LEU A 8 42.49 36.77 -12.94
C LEU A 8 41.80 36.26 -14.21
N GLY A 9 41.86 34.96 -14.45
CA GLY A 9 41.30 34.36 -15.66
C GLY A 9 39.85 34.80 -15.81
N SER A 10 39.53 35.43 -16.95
CA SER A 10 38.16 35.73 -17.36
C SER A 10 37.32 34.48 -17.19
N SER A 11 36.35 34.52 -16.29
CA SER A 11 35.64 33.34 -15.86
C SER A 11 34.60 32.97 -16.91
N GLN A 12 34.99 32.17 -17.91
CA GLN A 12 34.16 31.77 -19.05
C GLN A 12 32.77 31.29 -18.61
N CYS A 13 31.74 31.55 -19.42
CA CYS A 13 30.42 30.95 -19.23
C CYS A 13 30.57 29.43 -19.26
N GLU A 14 30.10 28.77 -18.21
CA GLU A 14 30.18 27.32 -18.01
C GLU A 14 28.77 26.76 -17.82
N ILE A 15 28.43 25.74 -18.60
CA ILE A 15 27.20 24.95 -18.43
C ILE A 15 27.58 23.58 -17.89
N GLU A 16 27.06 23.23 -16.72
CA GLU A 16 27.19 21.93 -16.10
C GLU A 16 25.84 21.22 -16.12
N ILE A 17 25.85 19.97 -16.55
CA ILE A 17 24.67 19.11 -16.56
C ILE A 17 24.78 18.14 -15.41
N THR A 18 23.79 18.17 -14.52
CA THR A 18 23.75 17.24 -13.39
C THR A 18 22.51 16.38 -13.45
N ASN A 19 22.59 15.15 -12.96
CA ASN A 19 21.39 14.39 -12.66
C ASN A 19 20.65 15.01 -11.45
N TYR A 20 19.56 14.38 -11.02
CA TYR A 20 18.73 14.87 -9.90
C TYR A 20 19.39 14.72 -8.53
N ASN A 21 20.41 13.86 -8.42
CA ASN A 21 21.22 13.70 -7.21
C ASN A 21 22.31 14.77 -7.11
N GLY A 22 22.53 15.54 -8.18
CA GLY A 22 23.57 16.57 -8.26
C GLY A 22 24.89 16.07 -8.81
N ASP A 23 24.98 14.81 -9.24
CA ASP A 23 26.17 14.26 -9.89
C ASP A 23 26.31 14.84 -11.30
N VAL A 24 27.52 15.21 -11.69
CA VAL A 24 27.81 15.74 -13.02
C VAL A 24 27.73 14.61 -14.05
N ILE A 25 26.90 14.81 -15.08
CA ILE A 25 26.86 13.94 -16.25
C ILE A 25 28.06 14.29 -17.13
N SER A 26 28.95 13.31 -17.35
CA SER A 26 30.12 13.52 -18.22
C SER A 26 29.68 13.93 -19.64
N PRO A 27 30.34 14.91 -20.28
CA PRO A 27 30.08 15.27 -21.67
C PRO A 27 30.10 14.09 -22.65
N ASP A 28 30.93 13.07 -22.38
CA ASP A 28 31.01 11.85 -23.19
C ASP A 28 29.69 11.06 -23.19
N ASN A 29 28.86 11.26 -22.15
CA ASN A 29 27.59 10.56 -21.98
C ASN A 29 26.38 11.39 -22.47
N TYR A 30 26.57 12.63 -22.95
CA TYR A 30 25.44 13.48 -23.36
C TYR A 30 24.57 12.88 -24.47
N SER A 31 25.15 12.10 -25.39
CA SER A 31 24.40 11.47 -26.48
C SER A 31 23.73 10.16 -26.08
N THR A 32 24.22 9.49 -25.04
CA THR A 32 23.74 8.16 -24.57
C THR A 32 23.02 8.21 -23.23
N ASN A 33 22.86 9.40 -22.64
CA ASN A 33 22.26 9.59 -21.34
C ASN A 33 20.81 9.07 -21.30
N THR A 34 20.45 8.37 -20.23
CA THR A 34 19.10 7.83 -19.98
C THR A 34 18.46 8.43 -18.72
N GLU A 35 19.11 9.41 -18.10
CA GLU A 35 18.67 10.11 -16.90
C GLU A 35 18.07 11.47 -17.23
N CYS A 36 17.07 11.88 -16.46
CA CYS A 36 16.63 13.28 -16.45
C CYS A 36 17.74 14.16 -15.88
N PHE A 37 17.84 15.42 -16.31
CA PHE A 37 18.93 16.29 -15.86
C PHE A 37 18.50 17.72 -15.50
N LYS A 38 19.32 18.37 -14.68
CA LYS A 38 19.25 19.79 -14.33
C LYS A 38 20.40 20.54 -14.99
N ILE A 39 20.16 21.81 -15.29
CA ILE A 39 21.13 22.70 -15.90
C ILE A 39 21.63 23.64 -14.83
N LYS A 40 22.94 23.59 -14.54
CA LYS A 40 23.61 24.61 -13.75
C LYS A 40 24.45 25.46 -14.70
N SER A 41 24.42 26.77 -14.50
CA SER A 41 25.21 27.70 -15.30
C SER A 41 25.95 28.67 -14.41
N LYS A 42 27.20 28.95 -14.75
CA LYS A 42 28.06 29.92 -14.04
C LYS A 42 28.57 30.96 -15.03
N ASN A 43 28.50 32.24 -14.65
CA ASN A 43 28.86 33.38 -15.51
C ASN A 43 28.16 33.37 -16.88
N CYS A 44 26.93 32.84 -16.88
CA CYS A 44 26.10 32.79 -18.07
C CYS A 44 24.82 33.59 -17.83
N GLN A 45 24.33 34.21 -18.89
CA GLN A 45 23.01 34.81 -18.98
C GLN A 45 22.23 34.21 -20.15
N ASN A 46 20.91 34.42 -20.17
CA ASN A 46 20.04 33.99 -21.26
C ASN A 46 20.16 32.48 -21.59
N VAL A 47 20.21 31.62 -20.55
CA VAL A 47 20.18 30.17 -20.74
C VAL A 47 18.87 29.80 -21.43
N ARG A 48 18.97 29.16 -22.60
CA ARG A 48 17.84 28.72 -23.43
C ARG A 48 18.00 27.25 -23.75
N VAL A 49 16.86 26.57 -23.85
CA VAL A 49 16.79 25.16 -24.24
C VAL A 49 15.89 25.04 -25.46
N THR A 50 16.31 24.24 -26.43
CA THR A 50 15.53 23.89 -27.62
C THR A 50 15.36 22.37 -27.68
N PRO A 51 14.14 21.82 -27.76
CA PRO A 51 12.84 22.52 -27.73
C PRO A 51 12.62 23.28 -26.41
N GLU A 52 11.77 24.32 -26.44
CA GLU A 52 11.49 25.13 -25.25
C GLU A 52 10.94 24.26 -24.13
N GLN A 53 11.53 24.37 -22.94
CA GLN A 53 11.19 23.62 -21.75
C GLN A 53 11.30 24.53 -20.53
N ASP A 54 10.50 24.25 -19.51
CA ASP A 54 10.66 24.89 -18.22
C ASP A 54 11.88 24.31 -17.49
N ILE A 55 13.01 24.99 -17.63
CA ILE A 55 14.28 24.57 -17.03
C ILE A 55 14.35 24.79 -15.52
N SER A 56 13.39 25.52 -14.92
CA SER A 56 13.39 25.75 -13.46
C SER A 56 13.22 24.45 -12.67
N HIS A 57 12.68 23.44 -13.34
CA HIS A 57 12.37 22.13 -12.81
C HIS A 57 13.30 21.03 -13.34
N GLY A 58 14.15 21.35 -14.33
CA GLY A 58 14.99 20.42 -15.08
C GLY A 58 14.25 19.71 -16.22
N ILE A 59 14.94 18.84 -16.95
CA ILE A 59 14.47 18.24 -18.20
C ILE A 59 14.22 16.75 -18.00
N TYR A 60 13.00 16.32 -18.33
CA TYR A 60 12.55 14.94 -18.11
C TYR A 60 12.20 14.20 -19.38
N GLU A 61 11.64 14.88 -20.38
CA GLU A 61 11.11 14.18 -21.53
C GLU A 61 12.26 13.57 -22.35
N ALA A 62 11.99 12.42 -22.95
CA ALA A 62 12.93 11.84 -23.90
C ALA A 62 13.04 12.75 -25.12
N GLY A 63 14.26 13.05 -25.53
CA GLY A 63 14.51 13.97 -26.63
C GLY A 63 15.94 14.48 -26.66
N THR A 64 16.28 15.18 -27.74
CA THR A 64 17.55 15.87 -27.89
C THR A 64 17.34 17.35 -27.62
N TYR A 65 18.15 17.89 -26.72
CA TYR A 65 18.06 19.24 -26.21
C TYR A 65 19.33 20.01 -26.54
N ILE A 66 19.17 21.15 -27.19
CA ILE A 66 20.25 22.11 -27.40
C ILE A 66 20.16 23.15 -26.29
N ILE A 67 21.19 23.22 -25.47
CA ILE A 67 21.30 24.17 -24.36
C ILE A 67 22.29 25.24 -24.78
N ALA A 68 21.82 26.46 -24.92
CA ALA A 68 22.64 27.61 -25.30
C ALA A 68 22.63 28.66 -24.20
N ALA A 69 23.79 29.24 -23.90
CA ALA A 69 23.91 30.34 -22.95
C ALA A 69 24.92 31.37 -23.44
N GLN A 70 24.73 32.61 -23.03
CA GLN A 70 25.59 33.73 -23.39
C GLN A 70 26.50 34.10 -22.23
N GLY A 71 27.72 34.51 -22.54
CA GLY A 71 28.59 35.15 -21.55
C GLY A 71 27.94 36.37 -20.92
N THR A 72 28.18 36.57 -19.63
CA THR A 72 27.78 37.78 -18.89
C THR A 72 28.59 39.02 -19.30
N GLU A 73 29.84 38.83 -19.73
CA GLU A 73 30.70 39.91 -20.23
C GLU A 73 30.85 39.85 -21.76
N SER A 74 31.13 40.99 -22.40
CA SER A 74 31.27 41.10 -23.86
C SER A 74 32.43 40.27 -24.45
N GLU A 75 33.39 39.89 -23.62
CA GLU A 75 34.55 39.07 -23.98
C GLU A 75 34.34 37.56 -23.70
N GLU A 76 33.23 37.18 -23.04
CA GLU A 76 32.93 35.79 -22.71
C GLU A 76 32.24 35.07 -23.89
N ASN A 77 32.74 33.88 -24.22
CA ASN A 77 32.20 33.08 -25.32
C ASN A 77 30.79 32.54 -25.00
N ASN A 78 29.92 32.53 -26.01
CA ASN A 78 28.67 31.79 -25.93
C ASN A 78 28.94 30.29 -25.90
N VAL A 79 28.20 29.55 -25.07
CA VAL A 79 28.28 28.10 -24.98
C VAL A 79 27.03 27.49 -25.60
N SER A 80 27.22 26.42 -26.36
CA SER A 80 26.13 25.57 -26.83
C SER A 80 26.52 24.11 -26.67
N ILE A 81 25.70 23.34 -25.96
CA ILE A 81 25.87 21.89 -25.78
C ILE A 81 24.59 21.17 -26.19
N THR A 82 24.74 19.93 -26.65
CA THR A 82 23.62 19.06 -27.00
C THR A 82 23.58 17.89 -26.04
N VAL A 83 22.44 17.68 -25.38
CA VAL A 83 22.21 16.59 -24.43
C VAL A 83 20.96 15.83 -24.84
N THR A 84 21.01 14.51 -24.80
CA THR A 84 19.87 13.64 -25.15
C THR A 84 19.41 12.86 -23.93
N ILE A 85 18.10 12.70 -23.77
CA ILE A 85 17.48 11.74 -22.85
C ILE A 85 16.94 10.60 -23.71
N ASN A 86 17.61 9.45 -23.65
CA ASN A 86 17.25 8.28 -24.43
C ASN A 86 16.24 7.40 -23.68
N THR A 87 15.28 6.85 -24.42
CA THR A 87 14.45 5.76 -23.92
C THR A 87 15.21 4.44 -24.01
N VAL A 88 15.12 3.59 -22.99
CA VAL A 88 15.67 2.22 -23.04
C VAL A 88 14.74 1.31 -23.85
N PRO A 89 15.16 0.79 -25.03
CA PRO A 89 14.35 -0.09 -25.84
C PRO A 89 14.01 -1.38 -25.10
N VAL A 90 12.81 -1.94 -25.32
CA VAL A 90 12.32 -3.12 -24.58
C VAL A 90 13.31 -4.29 -24.61
N LYS A 91 13.92 -4.55 -25.77
CA LYS A 91 14.89 -5.64 -25.98
C LYS A 91 16.19 -5.48 -25.18
N ASP A 92 16.51 -4.26 -24.75
CA ASP A 92 17.77 -3.93 -24.09
C ASP A 92 17.57 -3.74 -22.57
N ARG A 93 16.33 -3.88 -22.07
CA ARG A 93 15.98 -3.68 -20.65
C ARG A 93 16.50 -4.81 -19.77
N ASN A 94 17.19 -4.41 -18.71
CA ASN A 94 17.50 -5.29 -17.59
C ASN A 94 16.43 -5.12 -16.50
N TYR A 95 15.64 -6.15 -16.23
CA TYR A 95 14.50 -6.06 -15.32
C TYR A 95 14.92 -6.20 -13.84
N TYR A 96 14.49 -5.24 -13.03
CA TYR A 96 14.63 -5.23 -11.57
C TYR A 96 13.25 -5.14 -10.94
N TYR A 97 12.91 -6.11 -10.08
CA TYR A 97 11.58 -6.20 -9.47
C TYR A 97 11.58 -5.63 -8.06
N ILE A 98 10.73 -4.66 -7.80
CA ILE A 98 10.58 -4.04 -6.48
C ILE A 98 9.17 -4.36 -5.99
N ILE A 99 9.06 -5.21 -4.96
CA ILE A 99 7.77 -5.62 -4.40
C ILE A 99 7.71 -5.14 -2.96
N ASN A 100 6.75 -4.28 -2.64
CA ASN A 100 6.59 -3.75 -1.28
C ASN A 100 5.13 -3.80 -0.87
N HIS A 101 4.79 -4.71 0.05
CA HIS A 101 3.41 -4.93 0.44
C HIS A 101 3.19 -5.06 1.95
N CYS A 102 2.08 -4.47 2.40
CA CYS A 102 1.57 -4.64 3.76
C CYS A 102 0.19 -5.29 3.81
N GLY A 103 -0.57 -5.22 2.72
CA GLY A 103 -1.85 -5.88 2.53
C GLY A 103 -1.69 -7.34 2.10
N THR A 104 -2.67 -8.18 2.43
CA THR A 104 -2.63 -9.60 2.05
C THR A 104 -2.96 -9.82 0.57
N PHE A 105 -3.96 -9.12 0.03
CA PHE A 105 -4.33 -9.23 -1.38
C PHE A 105 -3.21 -8.73 -2.33
N PRO A 106 -2.54 -7.60 -2.04
CA PRO A 106 -1.32 -7.20 -2.75
C PRO A 106 -0.20 -8.26 -2.72
N VAL A 107 0.06 -8.88 -1.57
CA VAL A 107 1.03 -9.99 -1.49
C VAL A 107 0.60 -11.17 -2.38
N ILE A 108 -0.67 -11.57 -2.36
CA ILE A 108 -1.18 -12.67 -3.20
C ILE A 108 -0.92 -12.38 -4.69
N THR A 109 -1.39 -11.22 -5.16
CA THR A 109 -1.35 -10.86 -6.58
C THR A 109 0.08 -10.72 -7.10
N SER A 110 0.97 -10.11 -6.33
CA SER A 110 2.39 -10.01 -6.70
C SER A 110 3.12 -11.34 -6.70
N PHE A 111 2.82 -12.25 -5.77
CA PHE A 111 3.46 -13.57 -5.80
C PHE A 111 2.86 -14.51 -6.83
N PHE A 112 1.61 -14.30 -7.26
CA PHE A 112 1.10 -14.97 -8.46
C PHE A 112 1.91 -14.54 -9.68
N TYR A 113 2.15 -13.23 -9.84
CA TYR A 113 3.00 -12.74 -10.93
C TYR A 113 4.42 -13.33 -10.87
N VAL A 114 5.06 -13.34 -9.70
CA VAL A 114 6.40 -13.94 -9.53
C VAL A 114 6.41 -15.43 -9.90
N ILE A 115 5.46 -16.21 -9.38
CA ILE A 115 5.41 -17.66 -9.59
C ILE A 115 5.06 -18.01 -11.04
N PHE A 116 4.08 -17.32 -11.61
CA PHE A 116 3.49 -17.67 -12.90
C PHE A 116 4.19 -17.04 -14.09
N ASN A 117 4.72 -15.83 -13.96
CA ASN A 117 5.19 -15.06 -15.10
C ASN A 117 6.71 -14.89 -15.14
N LEU A 118 7.40 -15.08 -14.01
CA LEU A 118 8.84 -14.84 -13.93
C LEU A 118 9.64 -16.14 -13.99
N THR A 119 10.89 -16.01 -14.43
CA THR A 119 11.89 -17.07 -14.31
C THR A 119 12.48 -17.07 -12.90
N ASN A 120 13.19 -18.13 -12.55
CA ASN A 120 13.86 -18.23 -11.24
C ASN A 120 15.06 -17.26 -11.10
N ASN A 121 15.53 -16.68 -12.21
CA ASN A 121 16.68 -15.77 -12.24
C ASN A 121 16.23 -14.31 -12.32
N ILE A 122 15.54 -13.84 -11.27
CA ILE A 122 15.13 -12.43 -11.15
C ILE A 122 15.99 -11.70 -10.12
N LYS A 123 16.28 -10.43 -10.43
CA LYS A 123 16.91 -9.49 -9.51
C LYS A 123 15.83 -8.59 -8.92
N GLY A 124 15.89 -8.36 -7.62
CA GLY A 124 14.88 -7.50 -7.00
C GLY A 124 14.99 -7.38 -5.49
N GLU A 125 14.11 -6.55 -4.95
CA GLU A 125 13.92 -6.32 -3.53
C GLU A 125 12.45 -6.58 -3.17
N PHE A 126 12.21 -7.54 -2.27
CA PHE A 126 10.89 -7.92 -1.79
C PHE A 126 10.75 -7.58 -0.31
N GLN A 127 9.98 -6.54 -0.02
CA GLN A 127 9.61 -6.12 1.33
C GLN A 127 8.18 -6.56 1.66
N ILE A 128 8.04 -7.47 2.60
CA ILE A 128 6.78 -8.20 2.85
C ILE A 128 6.37 -8.04 4.31
N GLY A 129 5.42 -7.14 4.57
CA GLY A 129 4.81 -6.94 5.89
C GLY A 129 3.84 -8.05 6.32
N ARG A 130 3.61 -9.05 5.47
CA ARG A 130 2.79 -10.25 5.75
C ARG A 130 3.58 -11.54 5.47
N PRO A 131 4.69 -11.79 6.20
CA PRO A 131 5.59 -12.91 5.90
C PRO A 131 4.94 -14.28 6.13
N ASN A 132 3.82 -14.34 6.85
CA ASN A 132 3.12 -15.60 7.09
C ASN A 132 2.21 -16.05 5.94
N THR A 133 1.92 -15.16 4.97
CA THR A 133 1.05 -15.45 3.82
C THR A 133 1.57 -16.60 2.95
N PHE A 134 2.89 -16.68 2.77
CA PHE A 134 3.55 -17.77 2.04
C PHE A 134 4.69 -18.39 2.88
N ASN A 135 5.26 -19.49 2.39
CA ASN A 135 6.50 -20.06 2.86
C ASN A 135 7.67 -19.39 2.13
N PHE A 136 8.15 -18.28 2.69
CA PHE A 136 9.24 -17.52 2.08
C PHE A 136 10.59 -18.23 2.11
N THR A 137 10.79 -19.25 2.96
CA THR A 137 11.98 -20.09 2.89
C THR A 137 12.02 -20.81 1.54
N LYS A 138 10.92 -21.45 1.15
CA LYS A 138 10.84 -22.15 -0.13
C LYS A 138 10.85 -21.21 -1.34
N ILE A 139 10.26 -20.03 -1.22
CA ILE A 139 10.32 -19.02 -2.29
C ILE A 139 11.77 -18.55 -2.49
N LYS A 140 12.53 -18.31 -1.42
CA LYS A 140 13.95 -17.90 -1.52
C LYS A 140 14.82 -18.94 -2.23
N GLU A 141 14.53 -20.22 -2.04
CA GLU A 141 15.23 -21.31 -2.74
C GLU A 141 15.03 -21.25 -4.26
N ASN A 142 13.81 -20.92 -4.71
CA ASN A 142 13.50 -20.81 -6.14
C ASN A 142 13.92 -19.47 -6.77
N TYR A 143 14.04 -18.41 -5.98
CA TYR A 143 14.40 -17.07 -6.46
C TYR A 143 15.57 -16.48 -5.65
N PRO A 144 16.76 -17.11 -5.68
CA PRO A 144 17.85 -16.81 -4.76
C PRO A 144 18.53 -15.46 -5.00
N HIS A 145 18.29 -14.83 -6.15
CA HIS A 145 18.89 -13.54 -6.53
C HIS A 145 18.06 -12.32 -6.11
N ALA A 146 16.87 -12.53 -5.53
CA ALA A 146 16.09 -11.48 -4.90
C ALA A 146 16.53 -11.26 -3.44
N GLN A 147 16.45 -10.01 -2.98
CA GLN A 147 16.63 -9.64 -1.58
C GLN A 147 15.29 -9.66 -0.87
N TYR A 148 15.24 -10.23 0.33
CA TYR A 148 13.98 -10.42 1.06
C TYR A 148 14.02 -9.77 2.44
N PHE A 149 13.11 -8.82 2.64
CA PHE A 149 12.85 -8.18 3.92
C PHE A 149 11.47 -8.64 4.39
N LEU A 150 11.45 -9.56 5.37
CA LEU A 150 10.22 -10.20 5.86
C LEU A 150 9.57 -9.40 7.00
N GLU A 151 9.59 -8.07 6.86
CA GLU A 151 9.06 -7.10 7.80
C GLU A 151 8.67 -5.82 7.05
N ASN A 152 8.09 -4.86 7.77
CA ASN A 152 7.80 -3.55 7.20
C ASN A 152 9.13 -2.83 6.98
N GLY A 153 9.67 -2.84 5.76
CA GLY A 153 10.93 -2.16 5.48
C GLY A 153 10.81 -0.63 5.44
N GLU A 154 11.92 0.02 5.10
CA GLU A 154 12.06 1.48 5.09
C GLU A 154 12.09 2.02 3.66
N ALA A 155 11.45 3.17 3.43
CA ALA A 155 11.38 3.76 2.09
C ALA A 155 12.75 4.22 1.59
N GLU A 156 13.62 4.65 2.51
CA GLU A 156 14.97 5.12 2.20
C GLU A 156 15.88 3.99 1.70
N HIS A 157 15.70 2.77 2.21
CA HIS A 157 16.45 1.61 1.72
C HIS A 157 16.17 1.35 0.23
N THR A 158 14.89 1.25 -0.15
CA THR A 158 14.48 1.05 -1.55
C THR A 158 14.91 2.20 -2.45
N PHE A 159 14.85 3.43 -1.95
CA PHE A 159 15.35 4.62 -2.65
C PHE A 159 16.82 4.46 -3.03
N HIS A 160 17.69 4.13 -2.07
CA HIS A 160 19.12 3.96 -2.33
C HIS A 160 19.43 2.70 -3.15
N TYR A 161 18.65 1.63 -3.00
CA TYR A 161 18.77 0.42 -3.82
C TYR A 161 18.52 0.74 -5.30
N ILE A 162 17.43 1.45 -5.62
CA ILE A 162 17.11 1.90 -6.97
C ILE A 162 18.17 2.89 -7.49
N GLN A 163 18.61 3.83 -6.66
CA GLN A 163 19.64 4.81 -7.02
C GLN A 163 20.92 4.10 -7.48
N LYS A 164 21.38 3.12 -6.69
CA LYS A 164 22.57 2.32 -7.00
C LYS A 164 22.40 1.57 -8.32
N ILE A 165 21.27 0.89 -8.52
CA ILE A 165 21.01 0.15 -9.76
C ILE A 165 20.99 1.09 -10.97
N ALA A 166 20.30 2.22 -10.86
CA ALA A 166 20.19 3.17 -11.97
C ALA A 166 21.56 3.70 -12.40
N HIS A 167 22.47 3.90 -11.44
CA HIS A 167 23.84 4.33 -11.69
C HIS A 167 24.72 3.21 -12.29
N GLU A 168 24.61 1.98 -11.79
CA GLU A 168 25.42 0.84 -12.24
C GLU A 168 24.93 0.24 -13.57
N ASP A 169 23.64 0.38 -13.88
CA ASP A 169 23.00 -0.18 -15.07
C ASP A 169 22.14 0.87 -15.79
N PRO A 170 22.68 1.54 -16.81
CA PRO A 170 21.95 2.51 -17.63
C PRO A 170 20.72 1.94 -18.33
N ASN A 171 20.64 0.62 -18.48
CA ASN A 171 19.55 -0.12 -19.10
C ASN A 171 18.56 -0.71 -18.08
N ALA A 172 18.73 -0.41 -16.78
CA ALA A 172 17.82 -0.87 -15.75
C ALA A 172 16.37 -0.41 -16.03
N TYR A 173 15.46 -1.36 -15.89
CA TYR A 173 14.03 -1.20 -15.96
C TYR A 173 13.37 -1.72 -14.69
N PHE A 174 12.69 -0.84 -13.96
CA PHE A 174 12.10 -1.13 -12.66
C PHE A 174 10.64 -1.56 -12.81
N HIS A 175 10.34 -2.81 -12.47
CA HIS A 175 8.97 -3.29 -12.32
C HIS A 175 8.59 -3.17 -10.85
N VAL A 176 7.81 -2.14 -10.50
CA VAL A 176 7.46 -1.81 -9.12
C VAL A 176 6.04 -2.26 -8.82
N ARG A 177 5.85 -3.02 -7.74
CA ARG A 177 4.54 -3.48 -7.26
C ARG A 177 4.38 -3.05 -5.80
N VAL A 178 3.39 -2.21 -5.52
CA VAL A 178 3.12 -1.67 -4.18
C VAL A 178 1.64 -1.74 -3.85
N ASP A 179 1.26 -1.68 -2.57
CA ASP A 179 -0.16 -1.45 -2.27
C ASP A 179 -0.58 -0.07 -2.83
N ASP A 180 -1.75 -0.01 -3.42
CA ASP A 180 -2.30 1.21 -4.02
C ASP A 180 -2.35 2.39 -3.05
N ILE A 181 -2.71 2.14 -1.79
CA ILE A 181 -2.75 3.13 -0.72
C ILE A 181 -1.38 3.80 -0.44
N ARG A 182 -0.29 3.29 -1.01
CA ARG A 182 1.10 3.76 -0.83
C ARG A 182 1.67 4.41 -2.08
N ILE A 183 0.83 4.83 -3.03
CA ILE A 183 1.22 5.44 -4.32
C ILE A 183 2.33 6.51 -4.22
N GLY A 184 2.45 7.24 -3.11
CA GLY A 184 3.53 8.21 -2.93
C GLY A 184 4.96 7.61 -2.93
N GLN A 185 5.11 6.34 -2.55
CA GLN A 185 6.40 5.66 -2.47
C GLN A 185 7.08 5.48 -3.83
N PRO A 186 6.45 4.87 -4.86
CA PRO A 186 7.04 4.79 -6.19
C PRO A 186 7.49 6.15 -6.76
N PHE A 187 6.74 7.22 -6.52
CA PHE A 187 7.14 8.56 -6.97
C PHE A 187 8.39 9.06 -6.25
N PHE A 188 8.52 8.80 -4.95
CA PHE A 188 9.74 9.10 -4.22
C PHE A 188 10.93 8.25 -4.68
N TRP A 189 10.73 6.96 -4.91
CA TRP A 189 11.78 6.03 -5.30
C TRP A 189 12.29 6.22 -6.72
N LEU A 190 11.43 6.66 -7.65
CA LEU A 190 11.76 6.72 -9.07
C LEU A 190 11.84 8.17 -9.54
N LEU A 191 10.69 8.84 -9.59
CA LEU A 191 10.57 10.15 -10.23
C LEU A 191 11.40 11.22 -9.51
N ASN A 192 11.40 11.19 -8.18
CA ASN A 192 12.15 12.13 -7.33
C ASN A 192 13.67 12.03 -7.47
N GLN A 193 14.17 10.94 -8.08
CA GLN A 193 15.58 10.73 -8.37
C GLN A 193 15.93 10.99 -9.84
N GLY A 194 14.98 11.47 -10.65
CA GLY A 194 15.19 11.70 -12.08
C GLY A 194 15.16 10.43 -12.94
N ILE A 195 14.58 9.33 -12.44
CA ILE A 195 14.38 8.14 -13.27
C ILE A 195 13.25 8.41 -14.26
N HIS A 196 13.57 8.38 -15.55
CA HIS A 196 12.60 8.63 -16.61
C HIS A 196 11.50 7.55 -16.68
N GLN A 197 10.27 7.95 -17.01
CA GLN A 197 9.12 7.06 -17.09
C GLN A 197 9.29 5.87 -18.04
N SER A 198 10.18 5.95 -19.05
CA SER A 198 10.49 4.81 -19.93
C SER A 198 11.28 3.69 -19.24
N ARG A 199 11.77 3.92 -18.02
CA ARG A 199 12.60 2.99 -17.24
C ARG A 199 11.86 2.34 -16.08
N TYR A 200 10.55 2.52 -15.99
CA TYR A 200 9.76 1.82 -14.99
C TYR A 200 8.34 1.52 -15.44
N GLU A 201 7.70 0.62 -14.70
CA GLU A 201 6.26 0.48 -14.58
C GLU A 201 5.88 0.30 -13.12
N ILE A 202 4.73 0.85 -12.73
CA ILE A 202 4.21 0.82 -11.36
C ILE A 202 2.86 0.13 -11.37
N HIS A 203 2.75 -0.97 -10.63
CA HIS A 203 1.53 -1.71 -10.40
C HIS A 203 1.06 -1.46 -8.97
N LEU A 204 -0.01 -0.69 -8.87
CA LEU A 204 -0.73 -0.43 -7.64
C LEU A 204 -1.67 -1.60 -7.39
N CYS A 205 -1.38 -2.39 -6.37
CA CYS A 205 -2.16 -3.56 -6.01
C CYS A 205 -3.20 -3.14 -4.97
N SER A 206 -4.49 -3.34 -5.28
CA SER A 206 -5.59 -2.94 -4.41
C SER A 206 -5.47 -3.52 -2.99
N ASP A 207 -5.64 -2.70 -1.95
CA ASP A 207 -5.82 -3.16 -0.56
C ASP A 207 -7.14 -3.93 -0.35
N GLY A 208 -7.98 -4.04 -1.38
CA GLY A 208 -9.30 -4.65 -1.36
C GLY A 208 -10.39 -3.60 -1.22
N THR A 209 -11.28 -3.76 -0.26
CA THR A 209 -12.48 -2.90 -0.11
C THR A 209 -12.14 -1.44 0.19
N ASN A 210 -10.99 -1.19 0.82
CA ASN A 210 -10.54 0.16 1.11
C ASN A 210 -10.27 0.96 -0.18
N THR A 211 -9.79 0.34 -1.26
CA THR A 211 -9.60 0.98 -2.58
C THR A 211 -10.91 1.59 -3.09
N TYR A 212 -11.98 0.79 -3.13
CA TYR A 212 -13.31 1.23 -3.58
C TYR A 212 -13.91 2.25 -2.63
N LYS A 213 -13.74 2.05 -1.31
CA LYS A 213 -14.18 3.01 -0.32
C LYS A 213 -13.52 4.37 -0.53
N LYS A 214 -12.22 4.42 -0.85
CA LYS A 214 -11.51 5.68 -1.07
C LYS A 214 -11.96 6.40 -2.33
N PHE A 215 -12.24 5.67 -3.40
CA PHE A 215 -12.84 6.23 -4.61
C PHE A 215 -14.12 7.03 -4.29
N LEU A 216 -14.99 6.46 -3.45
CA LEU A 216 -16.25 7.09 -3.05
C LEU A 216 -16.07 8.17 -1.97
N ASP A 217 -15.21 7.95 -0.96
CA ASP A 217 -14.92 8.91 0.10
C ASP A 217 -14.41 10.25 -0.47
N PHE A 218 -13.58 10.19 -1.52
CA PHE A 218 -13.06 11.37 -2.22
C PHE A 218 -13.96 11.86 -3.36
N LYS A 219 -15.13 11.23 -3.55
CA LYS A 219 -16.10 11.58 -4.60
C LYS A 219 -15.47 11.63 -6.00
N LEU A 220 -14.58 10.68 -6.31
CA LEU A 220 -13.84 10.68 -7.57
C LEU A 220 -14.71 10.34 -8.79
N ASN A 221 -15.96 9.94 -8.54
CA ASN A 221 -16.99 9.79 -9.54
C ASN A 221 -17.71 11.11 -9.89
N THR A 222 -17.39 12.23 -9.23
CA THR A 222 -17.95 13.56 -9.53
C THR A 222 -16.87 14.52 -10.01
N LEU A 223 -17.22 15.49 -10.87
CA LEU A 223 -16.27 16.45 -11.44
C LEU A 223 -15.60 17.30 -10.35
N GLU A 224 -16.35 17.69 -9.32
CA GLU A 224 -15.81 18.45 -8.18
C GLU A 224 -14.74 17.65 -7.43
N GLY A 225 -15.05 16.42 -7.03
CA GLY A 225 -14.12 15.57 -6.29
C GLY A 225 -12.90 15.20 -7.13
N TRP A 226 -13.13 14.85 -8.40
CA TRP A 226 -12.07 14.55 -9.34
C TRP A 226 -11.12 15.73 -9.55
N ASN A 227 -11.62 16.92 -9.89
CA ASN A 227 -10.78 18.07 -10.21
C ASN A 227 -9.91 18.48 -9.03
N LYS A 228 -10.47 18.46 -7.82
CA LYS A 228 -9.70 18.74 -6.59
C LYS A 228 -8.51 17.79 -6.46
N ILE A 229 -8.76 16.49 -6.53
CA ILE A 229 -7.73 15.48 -6.35
C ILE A 229 -6.72 15.47 -7.51
N ALA A 230 -7.17 15.69 -8.74
CA ALA A 230 -6.30 15.80 -9.90
C ALA A 230 -5.35 17.00 -9.79
N GLU A 231 -5.82 18.15 -9.29
CA GLU A 231 -4.96 19.32 -9.06
C GLU A 231 -3.94 19.07 -7.93
N GLU A 232 -4.36 18.50 -6.81
CA GLU A 232 -3.47 18.12 -5.71
C GLU A 232 -2.41 17.10 -6.17
N PHE A 233 -2.84 16.10 -6.96
CA PHE A 233 -1.92 15.12 -7.53
C PHE A 233 -0.95 15.75 -8.52
N LYS A 234 -1.40 16.67 -9.38
CA LYS A 234 -0.50 17.38 -10.30
C LYS A 234 0.60 18.11 -9.53
N LYS A 235 0.26 18.84 -8.46
CA LYS A 235 1.25 19.53 -7.61
C LYS A 235 2.25 18.55 -6.98
N PHE A 236 1.76 17.41 -6.48
CA PHE A 236 2.60 16.35 -5.94
C PHE A 236 3.53 15.76 -7.02
N TYR A 237 3.01 15.51 -8.22
CA TYR A 237 3.77 15.02 -9.36
C TYR A 237 4.83 16.03 -9.81
N ASP A 238 4.49 17.32 -9.91
CA ASP A 238 5.42 18.39 -10.25
C ASP A 238 6.55 18.51 -9.20
N GLN A 239 6.25 18.35 -7.91
CA GLN A 239 7.29 18.28 -6.85
C GLN A 239 8.19 17.05 -6.98
N ALA A 240 7.59 15.90 -7.30
CA ALA A 240 8.31 14.66 -7.49
C ALA A 240 9.17 14.69 -8.75
N LEU A 241 8.75 15.38 -9.81
CA LEU A 241 9.64 15.68 -10.92
C LEU A 241 10.89 16.32 -10.34
N ILE A 242 10.78 17.46 -9.65
CA ILE A 242 11.97 18.31 -9.35
C ILE A 242 12.92 17.80 -8.28
N GLY A 243 12.68 16.61 -7.76
CA GLY A 243 13.43 16.06 -6.63
C GLY A 243 13.07 16.73 -5.30
N ALA A 244 11.94 17.44 -5.23
CA ALA A 244 11.50 18.17 -4.03
C ALA A 244 10.49 17.38 -3.18
N LEU A 245 10.14 16.15 -3.59
CA LEU A 245 9.28 15.29 -2.80
C LEU A 245 9.99 14.90 -1.52
N ASN A 246 9.50 15.42 -0.39
CA ASN A 246 9.97 15.02 0.93
C ASN A 246 8.94 14.08 1.56
N ILE A 247 9.22 12.78 1.54
CA ILE A 247 8.46 11.82 2.34
C ILE A 247 9.16 11.63 3.68
N ASN A 248 8.41 11.33 4.75
CA ASN A 248 9.02 10.94 6.00
C ASN A 248 9.76 9.61 5.80
N LYS A 249 11.10 9.69 5.74
CA LYS A 249 11.99 8.57 5.41
C LYS A 249 12.15 7.56 6.55
N LYS A 250 11.78 7.95 7.77
CA LYS A 250 11.97 7.18 9.01
C LYS A 250 10.70 6.52 9.52
N ILE A 251 9.60 6.56 8.77
CA ILE A 251 8.40 5.79 9.10
C ILE A 251 8.39 4.49 8.32
N ALA A 252 7.83 3.46 8.94
CA ALA A 252 7.69 2.17 8.30
C ALA A 252 6.93 2.32 6.97
N ASN A 253 7.31 1.55 5.96
CA ASN A 253 6.67 1.63 4.63
C ASN A 253 5.15 1.44 4.69
N CYS A 254 4.63 0.78 5.73
CA CYS A 254 3.20 0.61 5.92
C CYS A 254 2.44 1.88 6.33
N ASP A 255 3.13 2.95 6.72
CA ASP A 255 2.57 4.18 7.30
C ASP A 255 2.53 5.35 6.31
N ILE A 256 3.24 5.25 5.18
CA ILE A 256 3.22 6.26 4.11
C ILE A 256 1.94 6.08 3.28
N ARG A 257 0.97 6.98 3.46
CA ARG A 257 -0.40 6.83 2.97
C ARG A 257 -0.87 8.04 2.17
N ASN A 258 -0.94 7.91 0.85
CA ASN A 258 -1.42 8.96 -0.07
C ASN A 258 -2.64 8.49 -0.87
N TRP A 259 -3.71 8.14 -0.15
CA TRP A 259 -4.86 7.41 -0.68
C TRP A 259 -5.64 8.15 -1.75
N SER A 260 -5.65 9.48 -1.68
CA SER A 260 -6.37 10.32 -2.61
C SER A 260 -5.84 10.18 -4.04
N PHE A 261 -4.54 9.92 -4.21
CA PHE A 261 -3.88 10.03 -5.51
C PHE A 261 -3.98 8.79 -6.39
N ILE A 262 -4.49 7.66 -5.87
CA ILE A 262 -4.53 6.37 -6.58
C ILE A 262 -5.10 6.51 -8.00
N PHE A 263 -6.30 7.06 -8.11
CA PHE A 263 -7.03 7.12 -9.38
C PHE A 263 -6.54 8.22 -10.30
N ALA A 264 -6.02 9.32 -9.76
CA ALA A 264 -5.38 10.36 -10.57
C ALA A 264 -4.06 9.82 -11.17
N ALA A 265 -3.25 9.12 -10.37
CA ALA A 265 -1.96 8.57 -10.81
C ALA A 265 -2.09 7.58 -11.96
N ILE A 266 -3.14 6.76 -11.99
CA ILE A 266 -3.32 5.74 -13.06
C ILE A 266 -3.79 6.32 -14.40
N THR A 267 -3.96 7.65 -14.48
CA THR A 267 -4.15 8.37 -15.75
C THR A 267 -2.82 8.74 -16.42
N TYR A 268 -1.69 8.54 -15.72
CA TYR A 268 -0.35 8.87 -16.20
C TYR A 268 0.30 7.65 -16.89
N PRO A 269 1.38 7.87 -17.67
CA PRO A 269 2.15 6.78 -18.29
C PRO A 269 2.65 5.74 -17.29
N ASN A 270 2.66 4.46 -17.70
CA ASN A 270 3.28 3.34 -16.98
C ASN A 270 2.87 3.13 -15.51
N ILE A 271 1.67 3.58 -15.13
CA ILE A 271 1.09 3.32 -13.80
C ILE A 271 -0.24 2.58 -13.99
N TYR A 272 -0.40 1.46 -13.31
CA TYR A 272 -1.54 0.55 -13.42
C TYR A 272 -2.16 0.32 -12.05
N LEU A 273 -3.49 0.17 -11.99
CA LEU A 273 -4.20 -0.26 -10.78
C LEU A 273 -4.74 -1.68 -10.99
N GLU A 274 -4.27 -2.61 -10.18
CA GLU A 274 -4.72 -4.00 -10.15
C GLU A 274 -5.79 -4.19 -9.07
N LEU A 275 -7.00 -4.57 -9.47
CA LEU A 275 -8.14 -4.75 -8.58
C LEU A 275 -9.11 -5.80 -9.11
N SER A 276 -9.87 -6.43 -8.20
CA SER A 276 -10.74 -7.55 -8.57
C SER A 276 -11.95 -7.14 -9.43
N ASN A 277 -12.50 -5.95 -9.23
CA ASN A 277 -13.75 -5.49 -9.87
C ASN A 277 -13.63 -4.06 -10.40
N PRO A 278 -12.80 -3.80 -11.43
CA PRO A 278 -12.67 -2.46 -12.04
C PRO A 278 -14.02 -1.89 -12.52
N GLU A 279 -14.98 -2.74 -12.87
CA GLU A 279 -16.34 -2.35 -13.24
C GLU A 279 -17.12 -1.58 -12.16
N MET A 280 -16.63 -1.56 -10.91
CA MET A 280 -17.23 -0.78 -9.82
C MET A 280 -16.70 0.67 -9.77
N ILE A 281 -15.63 0.98 -10.51
CA ILE A 281 -15.06 2.32 -10.63
C ILE A 281 -15.74 3.01 -11.79
N THR A 282 -16.84 3.71 -11.51
CA THR A 282 -17.74 4.28 -12.52
C THR A 282 -18.14 5.71 -12.17
N THR A 283 -18.56 6.46 -13.19
CA THR A 283 -19.08 7.83 -13.09
C THR A 283 -20.28 7.98 -14.01
N GLU A 284 -21.27 8.73 -13.56
CA GLU A 284 -22.43 9.14 -14.37
C GLU A 284 -22.20 10.51 -15.04
N GLU A 285 -21.10 11.21 -14.73
CA GLU A 285 -20.82 12.52 -15.28
C GLU A 285 -20.11 12.42 -16.64
N GLU A 286 -20.75 12.95 -17.68
CA GLU A 286 -20.26 12.87 -19.07
C GLU A 286 -18.84 13.43 -19.21
N GLN A 287 -18.53 14.52 -18.50
CA GLN A 287 -17.22 15.18 -18.54
C GLN A 287 -16.06 14.28 -18.06
N LEU A 288 -16.34 13.27 -17.23
CA LEU A 288 -15.32 12.39 -16.67
C LEU A 288 -15.12 11.10 -17.48
N LYS A 289 -15.99 10.79 -18.46
CA LYS A 289 -15.92 9.54 -19.21
C LYS A 289 -14.59 9.36 -19.95
N GLU A 290 -14.08 10.42 -20.60
CA GLU A 290 -12.78 10.36 -21.28
C GLU A 290 -11.61 10.21 -20.30
N THR A 291 -11.72 10.78 -19.10
CA THR A 291 -10.71 10.60 -18.05
C THR A 291 -10.70 9.16 -17.53
N PHE A 292 -11.88 8.56 -17.34
CA PHE A 292 -12.00 7.17 -16.86
C PHE A 292 -11.50 6.18 -17.92
N LYS A 293 -11.66 6.47 -19.21
CA LYS A 293 -11.04 5.68 -20.30
C LYS A 293 -9.51 5.69 -20.26
N LYS A 294 -8.89 6.74 -19.72
CA LYS A 294 -7.43 6.85 -19.56
C LYS A 294 -6.91 6.08 -18.34
N MET A 295 -7.78 5.73 -17.38
CA MET A 295 -7.39 4.97 -16.19
C MET A 295 -6.96 3.57 -16.58
N LYS A 296 -5.72 3.20 -16.22
CA LYS A 296 -5.16 1.88 -16.52
C LYS A 296 -5.49 0.89 -15.42
N MET A 297 -6.72 0.43 -15.40
CA MET A 297 -7.19 -0.59 -14.46
C MET A 297 -7.03 -1.99 -15.05
N ILE A 298 -6.49 -2.91 -14.26
CA ILE A 298 -6.29 -4.32 -14.61
C ILE A 298 -7.18 -5.15 -13.69
N LYS A 299 -8.09 -5.93 -14.30
CA LYS A 299 -8.92 -6.87 -13.56
C LYS A 299 -8.08 -8.04 -13.08
N ILE A 300 -8.09 -8.29 -11.77
CA ILE A 300 -7.48 -9.48 -11.19
C ILE A 300 -8.55 -10.54 -10.93
N ASP A 301 -8.61 -11.52 -11.82
CA ASP A 301 -9.36 -12.76 -11.63
C ASP A 301 -8.44 -13.86 -11.11
N ILE A 302 -8.43 -14.06 -9.79
CA ILE A 302 -7.60 -15.08 -9.12
C ILE A 302 -7.81 -16.47 -9.71
N LEU A 303 -9.06 -16.86 -9.95
CA LEU A 303 -9.37 -18.19 -10.47
C LEU A 303 -8.96 -18.30 -11.94
N GLY A 304 -9.25 -17.28 -12.74
CA GLY A 304 -8.83 -17.22 -14.15
C GLY A 304 -7.32 -17.31 -14.30
N ILE A 305 -6.57 -16.59 -13.47
CA ILE A 305 -5.10 -16.67 -13.43
C ILE A 305 -4.67 -18.10 -13.12
N ILE A 306 -5.08 -18.69 -11.99
CA ILE A 306 -4.64 -20.03 -11.59
C ILE A 306 -5.02 -21.10 -12.65
N ASN A 307 -6.25 -21.05 -13.18
CA ASN A 307 -6.73 -22.03 -14.15
C ASN A 307 -6.00 -21.96 -15.50
N SER A 308 -5.33 -20.85 -15.79
CA SER A 308 -4.54 -20.67 -17.01
C SER A 308 -3.11 -21.20 -16.90
N GLN A 309 -2.69 -21.67 -15.72
CA GLN A 309 -1.29 -22.04 -15.45
C GLN A 309 -1.04 -23.54 -15.58
N PRO A 310 0.21 -23.94 -15.91
CA PRO A 310 0.63 -25.34 -15.84
C PRO A 310 0.46 -25.92 -14.43
N GLU A 311 0.09 -27.20 -14.34
CA GLU A 311 -0.17 -27.91 -13.07
C GLU A 311 1.01 -27.82 -12.11
N GLU A 312 2.25 -27.96 -12.59
CA GLU A 312 3.47 -27.83 -11.77
C GLU A 312 3.54 -26.48 -11.03
N LYS A 313 3.24 -25.37 -11.72
CA LYS A 313 3.27 -24.05 -11.10
C LYS A 313 2.13 -23.88 -10.10
N VAL A 314 0.96 -24.45 -10.39
CA VAL A 314 -0.20 -24.43 -9.49
C VAL A 314 0.09 -25.25 -8.22
N ASP A 315 0.74 -26.40 -8.36
CA ASP A 315 1.16 -27.24 -7.26
C ASP A 315 2.20 -26.54 -6.38
N TYR A 316 3.20 -25.90 -7.01
CA TYR A 316 4.16 -25.06 -6.31
C TYR A 316 3.49 -23.90 -5.57
N LEU A 317 2.52 -23.21 -6.19
CA LEU A 317 1.73 -22.17 -5.54
C LEU A 317 1.08 -22.69 -4.25
N TYR A 318 0.36 -23.81 -4.31
CA TYR A 318 -0.34 -24.34 -3.13
C TYR A 318 0.62 -24.85 -2.06
N GLU A 319 1.76 -25.39 -2.46
CA GLU A 319 2.81 -25.78 -1.54
C GLU A 319 3.38 -24.57 -0.78
N VAL A 320 3.80 -23.51 -1.49
CA VAL A 320 4.30 -22.30 -0.82
C VAL A 320 3.20 -21.55 -0.08
N SER A 321 1.93 -21.78 -0.41
CA SER A 321 0.78 -21.27 0.35
C SER A 321 0.43 -22.10 1.57
N LYS A 322 1.19 -23.18 1.86
CA LYS A 322 0.97 -24.09 3.00
C LYS A 322 -0.38 -24.82 2.92
N ILE A 323 -0.89 -25.05 1.72
CA ILE A 323 -2.16 -25.77 1.49
C ILE A 323 -1.85 -27.22 1.11
N ASN A 324 -2.12 -28.15 2.02
CA ASN A 324 -2.15 -29.57 1.73
C ASN A 324 -3.55 -29.97 1.23
N ARG A 325 -3.74 -29.96 -0.10
CA ARG A 325 -5.04 -30.24 -0.72
C ARG A 325 -5.59 -31.63 -0.38
N GLU A 326 -4.74 -32.65 -0.23
CA GLU A 326 -5.18 -34.01 0.08
C GLU A 326 -5.66 -34.11 1.54
N GLU A 327 -4.85 -33.60 2.48
CA GLU A 327 -5.20 -33.59 3.90
C GLU A 327 -6.45 -32.74 4.15
N TYR A 328 -6.56 -31.58 3.52
CA TYR A 328 -7.73 -30.72 3.63
C TYR A 328 -8.98 -31.39 3.05
N ARG A 329 -8.87 -32.12 1.93
CA ARG A 329 -9.97 -32.95 1.40
C ARG A 329 -10.44 -33.97 2.44
N LYS A 330 -9.53 -34.73 3.04
CA LYS A 330 -9.85 -35.73 4.07
C LYS A 330 -10.48 -35.09 5.31
N LYS A 331 -10.01 -33.93 5.72
CA LYS A 331 -10.45 -33.25 6.95
C LYS A 331 -11.77 -32.53 6.80
N TYR A 332 -11.95 -31.76 5.74
CA TYR A 332 -13.04 -30.80 5.59
C TYR A 332 -14.15 -31.23 4.62
N PHE A 333 -13.91 -32.29 3.83
CA PHE A 333 -14.84 -32.76 2.79
C PHE A 333 -15.23 -34.24 2.95
N SER A 334 -14.96 -34.84 4.11
CA SER A 334 -15.23 -36.26 4.39
C SER A 334 -16.71 -36.62 4.54
N ASN A 335 -17.59 -35.63 4.68
CA ASN A 335 -19.03 -35.89 4.74
C ASN A 335 -19.62 -35.94 3.32
N TYR A 336 -19.55 -37.11 2.68
CA TYR A 336 -19.93 -37.35 1.29
C TYR A 336 -21.39 -36.98 0.93
N GLY A 337 -22.27 -36.74 1.91
CA GLY A 337 -23.65 -36.30 1.70
C GLY A 337 -23.88 -34.80 1.82
N LYS A 338 -22.86 -34.01 2.17
CA LYS A 338 -22.99 -32.57 2.40
C LYS A 338 -22.01 -31.76 1.54
N LYS A 339 -22.46 -30.58 1.11
CA LYS A 339 -21.56 -29.57 0.48
C LYS A 339 -20.72 -28.91 1.57
N THR A 340 -19.56 -28.34 1.23
CA THR A 340 -18.73 -27.62 2.22
C THR A 340 -18.87 -26.11 2.07
N CYS A 341 -19.03 -25.40 3.19
CA CYS A 341 -19.04 -23.94 3.25
C CYS A 341 -17.98 -23.44 4.22
N PHE A 342 -17.10 -22.56 3.75
CA PHE A 342 -16.17 -21.83 4.61
C PHE A 342 -16.86 -20.60 5.20
N ILE A 343 -16.94 -20.52 6.53
CA ILE A 343 -17.44 -19.34 7.25
C ILE A 343 -16.26 -18.44 7.60
N LEU A 344 -16.20 -17.26 7.00
CA LEU A 344 -15.18 -16.25 7.27
C LEU A 344 -15.61 -15.41 8.49
N THR A 345 -14.77 -15.34 9.51
CA THR A 345 -15.05 -14.53 10.71
C THR A 345 -14.16 -13.30 10.80
N THR A 346 -14.46 -12.43 11.76
CA THR A 346 -13.91 -11.07 11.86
C THR A 346 -13.04 -10.88 13.11
N ASN A 347 -12.41 -9.71 13.19
CA ASN A 347 -11.67 -9.21 14.33
C ASN A 347 -12.29 -7.89 14.82
N PRO A 348 -12.52 -7.68 16.13
CA PRO A 348 -12.36 -8.65 17.22
C PRO A 348 -13.39 -9.78 17.17
N VAL A 349 -13.03 -10.93 17.74
CA VAL A 349 -13.94 -12.06 17.93
C VAL A 349 -14.96 -11.70 19.00
N ASN A 350 -16.25 -11.73 18.63
CA ASN A 350 -17.36 -11.63 19.56
C ASN A 350 -18.00 -13.03 19.72
N GLU A 351 -17.67 -13.73 20.81
CA GLU A 351 -18.13 -15.11 21.01
C GLU A 351 -19.66 -15.22 21.01
N THR A 352 -20.38 -14.27 21.60
CA THR A 352 -21.85 -14.26 21.63
C THR A 352 -22.42 -14.17 20.23
N GLN A 353 -21.91 -13.24 19.41
CA GLN A 353 -22.35 -13.11 18.02
C GLN A 353 -22.04 -14.37 17.22
N ILE A 354 -20.82 -14.92 17.32
CA ILE A 354 -20.44 -16.15 16.63
C ILE A 354 -21.38 -17.30 17.01
N LYS A 355 -21.69 -17.45 18.31
CA LYS A 355 -22.57 -18.53 18.79
C LYS A 355 -23.96 -18.44 18.17
N VAL A 356 -24.54 -17.24 18.15
CA VAL A 356 -25.86 -16.99 17.55
C VAL A 356 -25.83 -17.24 16.03
N PHE A 357 -24.87 -16.65 15.33
CA PHE A 357 -24.74 -16.80 13.89
C PHE A 357 -24.53 -18.25 13.47
N PHE A 358 -23.62 -18.98 14.12
CA PHE A 358 -23.32 -20.36 13.74
C PHE A 358 -24.51 -21.28 14.00
N THR A 359 -25.22 -21.09 15.12
CA THR A 359 -26.41 -21.88 15.44
C THR A 359 -27.48 -21.74 14.34
N ARG A 360 -27.79 -20.51 13.92
CA ARG A 360 -28.75 -20.28 12.82
C ARG A 360 -28.25 -20.81 11.49
N THR A 361 -26.98 -20.56 11.16
CA THR A 361 -26.39 -21.00 9.89
C THR A 361 -26.47 -22.51 9.75
N VAL A 362 -26.09 -23.27 10.78
CA VAL A 362 -26.15 -24.74 10.76
C VAL A 362 -27.58 -25.25 10.65
N LYS A 363 -28.53 -24.63 11.36
CA LYS A 363 -29.96 -24.99 11.29
C LYS A 363 -30.54 -24.73 9.90
N LYS A 364 -30.26 -23.57 9.32
CA LYS A 364 -30.82 -23.14 8.04
C LYS A 364 -30.23 -23.90 6.86
N TYR A 365 -28.93 -24.15 6.89
CA TYR A 365 -28.17 -24.76 5.81
C TYR A 365 -27.69 -26.16 6.22
N SER A 366 -28.62 -27.00 6.69
CA SER A 366 -28.33 -28.31 7.28
C SER A 366 -27.65 -29.31 6.33
N ASN A 367 -27.76 -29.08 5.02
CA ASN A 367 -27.09 -29.84 3.95
C ASN A 367 -25.63 -29.44 3.72
N TYR A 368 -25.07 -28.53 4.53
CA TYR A 368 -23.67 -28.14 4.48
C TYR A 368 -22.86 -28.64 5.68
N THR A 369 -21.59 -28.94 5.43
CA THR A 369 -20.51 -29.02 6.42
C THR A 369 -19.87 -27.64 6.51
N PHE A 370 -19.76 -27.11 7.74
CA PHE A 370 -19.22 -25.78 7.96
C PHE A 370 -17.80 -25.83 8.49
N VAL A 371 -16.93 -25.03 7.87
CA VAL A 371 -15.54 -24.85 8.28
C VAL A 371 -15.32 -23.37 8.58
N ALA A 372 -15.07 -23.01 9.83
CA ALA A 372 -14.93 -21.62 10.23
C ALA A 372 -13.46 -21.18 10.16
N LYS A 373 -13.16 -20.22 9.30
CA LYS A 373 -11.83 -19.62 9.15
C LYS A 373 -11.73 -18.33 9.96
N PRO A 374 -10.88 -18.27 11.01
CA PRO A 374 -10.70 -17.07 11.81
C PRO A 374 -10.00 -15.96 11.03
N HIS A 375 -10.19 -14.71 11.48
CA HIS A 375 -9.32 -13.61 11.05
C HIS A 375 -7.88 -13.89 11.51
N PRO A 376 -6.82 -13.64 10.70
CA PRO A 376 -5.44 -13.98 11.06
C PRO A 376 -4.92 -13.35 12.36
N SER A 377 -5.52 -12.24 12.81
CA SER A 377 -5.17 -11.57 14.07
C SER A 377 -6.11 -11.87 15.24
N ALA A 378 -7.09 -12.76 15.03
CA ALA A 378 -8.09 -13.10 16.04
C ALA A 378 -8.38 -14.61 16.02
N PRO A 379 -7.41 -15.44 16.44
CA PRO A 379 -7.61 -16.87 16.67
C PRO A 379 -8.82 -17.12 17.56
N TYR A 380 -9.46 -18.28 17.37
CA TYR A 380 -10.51 -18.71 18.30
C TYR A 380 -9.90 -19.15 19.63
N SER A 381 -10.60 -18.85 20.73
CA SER A 381 -10.28 -19.43 22.02
C SER A 381 -10.48 -20.96 21.98
N LYS A 382 -9.77 -21.68 22.85
CA LYS A 382 -9.95 -23.14 22.99
C LYS A 382 -11.41 -23.48 23.31
N ASN A 383 -12.02 -22.75 24.26
CA ASN A 383 -13.40 -22.94 24.66
C ASN A 383 -14.39 -22.70 23.51
N LEU A 384 -14.17 -21.65 22.71
CA LEU A 384 -15.01 -21.39 21.54
C LEU A 384 -14.87 -22.50 20.50
N SER A 385 -13.64 -22.96 20.26
CA SER A 385 -13.35 -24.04 19.30
C SER A 385 -13.99 -25.37 19.72
N GLU A 386 -13.95 -25.71 21.01
CA GLU A 386 -14.63 -26.87 21.58
C GLU A 386 -16.15 -26.74 21.46
N TRP A 387 -16.72 -25.57 21.78
CA TRP A 387 -18.15 -25.30 21.61
C TRP A 387 -18.58 -25.45 20.14
N MET A 388 -17.82 -24.88 19.20
CA MET A 388 -18.12 -24.97 17.76
C MET A 388 -18.19 -26.42 17.30
N ASN A 389 -17.21 -27.25 17.69
CA ASN A 389 -17.15 -28.66 17.31
C ASN A 389 -18.23 -29.50 17.99
N ASN A 390 -18.51 -29.27 19.27
CA ASN A 390 -19.38 -30.13 20.07
C ASN A 390 -20.85 -29.78 19.93
N GLU A 391 -21.19 -28.49 19.98
CA GLU A 391 -22.58 -28.01 20.06
C GLU A 391 -23.20 -27.76 18.68
N VAL A 392 -22.46 -27.13 17.77
CA VAL A 392 -22.99 -26.72 16.44
C VAL A 392 -22.34 -27.44 15.26
N LYS A 393 -21.40 -28.36 15.53
CA LYS A 393 -20.68 -29.15 14.50
C LYS A 393 -20.03 -28.30 13.40
N VAL A 394 -19.49 -27.14 13.78
CA VAL A 394 -18.68 -26.28 12.90
C VAL A 394 -17.21 -26.56 13.16
N ILE A 395 -16.46 -26.88 12.12
CA ILE A 395 -15.05 -27.28 12.22
C ILE A 395 -14.16 -26.02 12.19
N PRO A 396 -13.34 -25.73 13.20
CA PRO A 396 -12.33 -24.68 13.11
C PRO A 396 -11.31 -24.99 12.01
N PHE A 397 -10.98 -24.00 11.18
CA PHE A 397 -9.94 -24.14 10.16
C PHE A 397 -8.55 -24.05 10.79
N GLU A 398 -7.65 -24.96 10.41
CA GLU A 398 -6.26 -24.97 10.86
C GLU A 398 -5.37 -24.35 9.78
N GLY A 399 -4.92 -23.13 10.03
CA GLY A 399 -4.17 -22.33 9.05
C GLY A 399 -4.63 -20.88 9.03
N GLU A 400 -4.74 -20.25 10.21
CA GLU A 400 -5.34 -18.92 10.38
C GLU A 400 -4.67 -17.84 9.52
N GLN A 401 -3.36 -18.00 9.28
CA GLN A 401 -2.55 -17.09 8.47
C GLN A 401 -2.70 -17.30 6.96
N ILE A 402 -3.33 -18.40 6.52
CA ILE A 402 -3.57 -18.66 5.10
C ILE A 402 -4.70 -17.72 4.64
N PRO A 403 -4.49 -16.92 3.57
CA PRO A 403 -5.53 -16.05 3.05
C PRO A 403 -6.74 -16.84 2.56
N ALA A 404 -7.93 -16.27 2.73
CA ALA A 404 -9.16 -16.96 2.37
C ALA A 404 -9.31 -17.11 0.84
N GLU A 405 -8.74 -16.19 0.08
CA GLU A 405 -8.68 -16.19 -1.38
C GLU A 405 -7.93 -17.42 -1.90
N ILE A 406 -6.80 -17.77 -1.27
CA ILE A 406 -6.01 -18.93 -1.68
C ILE A 406 -6.74 -20.22 -1.30
N ILE A 407 -7.33 -20.30 -0.11
CA ILE A 407 -8.15 -21.46 0.31
C ILE A 407 -9.30 -21.67 -0.67
N TYR A 408 -10.04 -20.62 -0.99
CA TYR A 408 -11.14 -20.68 -1.95
C TYR A 408 -10.64 -21.15 -3.33
N SER A 409 -9.53 -20.60 -3.82
CA SER A 409 -8.97 -21.01 -5.11
C SER A 409 -8.56 -22.49 -5.16
N ALA A 410 -8.01 -23.04 -4.08
CA ALA A 410 -7.60 -24.44 -3.99
C ALA A 410 -8.76 -25.44 -4.12
N PHE A 411 -9.99 -24.98 -3.87
CA PHE A 411 -11.20 -25.81 -3.89
C PHE A 411 -12.35 -25.14 -4.67
N ALA A 412 -12.02 -24.30 -5.65
CA ALA A 412 -13.00 -23.60 -6.46
C ALA A 412 -14.04 -24.56 -7.08
N GLY A 413 -15.31 -24.16 -7.08
CA GLY A 413 -16.43 -24.99 -7.52
C GLY A 413 -16.82 -26.14 -6.58
N LYS A 414 -16.03 -26.42 -5.53
CA LYS A 414 -16.31 -27.47 -4.52
C LYS A 414 -16.73 -26.89 -3.18
N VAL A 415 -16.39 -25.64 -2.92
CA VAL A 415 -16.74 -24.93 -1.69
C VAL A 415 -17.67 -23.77 -1.97
N LYS A 416 -18.50 -23.47 -0.99
CA LYS A 416 -19.19 -22.20 -0.86
C LYS A 416 -18.51 -21.36 0.22
N VAL A 417 -18.81 -20.07 0.26
CA VAL A 417 -18.30 -19.14 1.27
C VAL A 417 -19.44 -18.34 1.88
N GLY A 418 -19.27 -17.91 3.12
CA GLY A 418 -20.19 -17.00 3.79
C GLY A 418 -19.57 -16.45 5.06
N GLY A 419 -20.26 -15.57 5.76
CA GLY A 419 -19.80 -15.07 7.06
C GLY A 419 -19.79 -13.56 7.14
N TYR A 420 -18.87 -12.99 7.92
CA TYR A 420 -18.78 -11.55 8.12
C TYR A 420 -18.35 -10.83 6.83
N PRO A 421 -18.75 -9.56 6.64
CA PRO A 421 -18.33 -8.78 5.48
C PRO A 421 -16.80 -8.67 5.48
N THR A 422 -16.17 -9.05 4.37
CA THR A 422 -14.71 -9.09 4.23
C THR A 422 -14.29 -8.74 2.80
N SER A 423 -13.06 -8.24 2.62
CA SER A 423 -12.48 -7.98 1.30
C SER A 423 -12.35 -9.22 0.44
N THR A 424 -12.29 -10.42 1.03
CA THR A 424 -12.29 -11.69 0.29
C THR A 424 -13.51 -11.83 -0.62
N PHE A 425 -14.67 -11.29 -0.23
CA PHE A 425 -15.86 -11.32 -1.10
C PHE A 425 -15.74 -10.49 -2.38
N THR A 426 -14.68 -9.68 -2.52
CA THR A 426 -14.37 -9.01 -3.79
C THR A 426 -13.60 -9.89 -4.77
N SER A 427 -13.03 -11.02 -4.34
CA SER A 427 -12.09 -11.83 -5.14
C SER A 427 -12.47 -13.31 -5.22
N VAL A 428 -13.70 -13.66 -4.82
CA VAL A 428 -14.30 -14.99 -5.01
C VAL A 428 -15.42 -14.89 -6.05
N ASN A 429 -15.88 -16.03 -6.58
CA ASN A 429 -17.10 -16.01 -7.36
C ASN A 429 -18.29 -15.62 -6.48
N LEU A 430 -19.00 -14.54 -6.85
CA LEU A 430 -20.13 -14.03 -6.07
C LEU A 430 -21.29 -15.03 -5.98
N ASP A 431 -21.43 -15.94 -6.95
CA ASP A 431 -22.41 -17.04 -6.92
C ASP A 431 -22.05 -18.14 -5.89
N ASP A 432 -20.84 -18.12 -5.34
CA ASP A 432 -20.41 -19.00 -4.25
C ASP A 432 -20.64 -18.42 -2.86
N VAL A 433 -21.03 -17.14 -2.76
CA VAL A 433 -21.39 -16.49 -1.50
C VAL A 433 -22.80 -16.91 -1.09
N LEU A 434 -22.93 -17.75 -0.06
CA LEU A 434 -24.22 -18.25 0.44
C LEU A 434 -24.92 -17.28 1.37
N PHE A 435 -24.18 -16.58 2.21
CA PHE A 435 -24.73 -15.63 3.16
C PHE A 435 -23.68 -14.62 3.63
N ILE A 436 -24.15 -13.44 4.03
CA ILE A 436 -23.36 -12.41 4.68
C ILE A 436 -24.02 -12.05 6.01
N TYR A 437 -23.28 -12.16 7.10
CA TYR A 437 -23.70 -11.65 8.40
C TYR A 437 -23.67 -10.13 8.35
N ILE A 438 -24.80 -9.49 8.66
CA ILE A 438 -24.88 -8.03 8.70
C ILE A 438 -25.53 -7.59 9.99
N GLU A 439 -25.11 -6.45 10.52
CA GLU A 439 -25.90 -5.74 11.52
C GLU A 439 -27.04 -5.01 10.81
N LYS A 440 -26.68 -4.17 9.82
CA LYS A 440 -27.59 -3.36 8.99
C LYS A 440 -26.99 -3.16 7.60
N MET A 441 -27.82 -2.82 6.62
CA MET A 441 -27.40 -2.63 5.23
C MET A 441 -26.38 -1.50 5.05
N ASP A 442 -26.57 -0.39 5.76
CA ASP A 442 -25.69 0.79 5.76
C ASP A 442 -24.32 0.54 6.40
N LYS A 443 -24.08 -0.65 6.97
CA LYS A 443 -22.79 -1.09 7.51
C LYS A 443 -21.96 -1.91 6.52
N LEU A 444 -22.52 -2.26 5.36
CA LEU A 444 -21.72 -2.87 4.30
C LEU A 444 -20.79 -1.81 3.71
N PHE A 445 -19.52 -2.19 3.52
CA PHE A 445 -18.53 -1.31 2.90
C PHE A 445 -18.46 -1.54 1.39
N PRO A 446 -18.07 -0.52 0.61
CA PRO A 446 -17.84 -0.67 -0.82
C PRO A 446 -16.79 -1.73 -1.16
N PRO A 447 -16.97 -2.51 -2.24
CA PRO A 447 -18.12 -2.51 -3.15
C PRO A 447 -19.21 -3.54 -2.75
N LEU A 448 -19.17 -4.09 -1.53
CA LEU A 448 -20.12 -5.14 -1.10
C LEU A 448 -21.56 -4.63 -1.02
N ASP A 449 -21.74 -3.38 -0.59
CA ASP A 449 -23.02 -2.68 -0.63
C ASP A 449 -23.63 -2.74 -2.05
N THR A 450 -22.84 -2.36 -3.05
CA THR A 450 -23.22 -2.32 -4.45
C THR A 450 -23.47 -3.72 -5.00
N PHE A 451 -22.66 -4.71 -4.62
CA PHE A 451 -22.88 -6.10 -5.02
C PHE A 451 -24.23 -6.64 -4.52
N VAL A 452 -24.61 -6.27 -3.31
CA VAL A 452 -25.89 -6.67 -2.72
C VAL A 452 -27.04 -5.89 -3.38
N GLU A 453 -26.94 -4.57 -3.50
CA GLU A 453 -27.96 -3.70 -4.12
C GLU A 453 -28.25 -4.09 -5.57
N ARG A 454 -27.21 -4.39 -6.35
CA ARG A 454 -27.30 -4.83 -7.74
C ARG A 454 -27.61 -6.32 -7.89
N LYS A 455 -27.86 -7.04 -6.78
CA LYS A 455 -28.15 -8.48 -6.75
C LYS A 455 -27.07 -9.35 -7.42
N MET A 456 -25.82 -8.89 -7.40
CA MET A 456 -24.66 -9.66 -7.86
C MET A 456 -24.33 -10.78 -6.87
N ILE A 457 -24.51 -10.54 -5.58
CA ILE A 457 -24.50 -11.59 -4.55
C ILE A 457 -25.93 -12.10 -4.37
N LYS A 458 -26.14 -13.39 -4.63
CA LYS A 458 -27.43 -14.07 -4.44
C LYS A 458 -27.60 -14.66 -3.04
N GLY A 459 -26.54 -14.65 -2.23
CA GLY A 459 -26.54 -15.11 -0.85
C GLY A 459 -27.47 -14.29 0.05
N GLU A 460 -27.90 -14.90 1.15
CA GLU A 460 -28.78 -14.26 2.11
C GLU A 460 -28.04 -13.26 3.01
N LEU A 461 -28.69 -12.14 3.31
CA LEU A 461 -28.24 -11.24 4.36
C LEU A 461 -28.81 -11.68 5.72
N MET A 462 -27.94 -12.10 6.63
CA MET A 462 -28.32 -12.63 7.93
C MET A 462 -28.14 -11.54 8.99
N ASN A 463 -29.25 -10.91 9.38
CA ASN A 463 -29.28 -9.78 10.31
C ASN A 463 -29.11 -10.23 11.78
N PHE A 464 -28.17 -9.62 12.52
CA PHE A 464 -27.90 -9.93 13.92
C PHE A 464 -29.03 -9.58 14.91
N GLU A 465 -29.71 -8.44 14.75
CA GLU A 465 -30.79 -8.01 15.65
C GLU A 465 -31.98 -8.98 15.57
N SER A 466 -32.38 -9.37 14.35
CA SER A 466 -33.42 -10.40 14.13
C SER A 466 -33.07 -11.77 14.73
N LEU A 467 -31.77 -11.99 14.94
CA LEU A 467 -31.18 -13.26 15.36
C LEU A 467 -31.16 -13.43 16.87
N VAL A 468 -30.98 -12.33 17.59
CA VAL A 468 -31.05 -12.26 19.05
C VAL A 468 -32.45 -12.62 19.55
N GLU A 469 -33.50 -12.19 18.84
CA GLU A 469 -34.89 -12.51 19.18
C GLU A 469 -35.23 -14.01 18.99
N GLU A 470 -34.64 -14.66 17.97
CA GLU A 470 -34.94 -16.06 17.63
C GLU A 470 -34.16 -17.07 18.50
N TYR A 471 -33.01 -16.68 19.06
CA TYR A 471 -32.13 -17.55 19.86
C TYR A 471 -31.71 -16.95 21.21
N PRO A 472 -32.66 -16.62 22.12
CA PRO A 472 -32.35 -16.02 23.41
C PRO A 472 -31.45 -16.90 24.29
N GLN A 473 -31.54 -18.23 24.15
CA GLN A 473 -30.72 -19.20 24.89
C GLN A 473 -29.23 -19.19 24.50
N CYS A 474 -28.87 -18.63 23.34
CA CYS A 474 -27.47 -18.50 22.90
C CYS A 474 -26.78 -17.27 23.52
N ILE A 475 -27.54 -16.43 24.21
CA ILE A 475 -27.06 -15.28 24.96
C ILE A 475 -26.96 -15.78 26.40
N PRO A 476 -25.78 -15.78 27.05
CA PRO A 476 -25.71 -15.97 28.49
C PRO A 476 -26.74 -15.03 29.10
N SER A 477 -27.60 -15.51 30.00
CA SER A 477 -28.53 -14.62 30.69
C SER A 477 -27.75 -13.39 31.09
N LEU A 478 -28.11 -12.23 30.55
CA LEU A 478 -27.74 -10.97 31.15
C LEU A 478 -28.48 -10.98 32.49
N SER A 479 -27.99 -11.78 33.45
CA SER A 479 -28.13 -11.48 34.86
C SER A 479 -27.84 -10.00 34.90
N PRO A 480 -28.78 -9.15 35.33
CA PRO A 480 -28.55 -7.73 35.35
C PRO A 480 -27.20 -7.57 36.01
N THR A 481 -26.23 -7.08 35.25
CA THR A 481 -24.95 -6.68 35.80
C THR A 481 -25.36 -5.86 37.00
N PRO A 482 -24.98 -6.23 38.25
CA PRO A 482 -25.33 -5.39 39.39
C PRO A 482 -24.93 -4.00 38.97
N SER A 483 -25.92 -3.09 38.92
CA SER A 483 -25.75 -1.78 38.33
C SER A 483 -24.40 -1.26 38.81
N ASN A 484 -23.56 -0.87 37.86
CA ASN A 484 -22.19 -0.44 38.14
C ASN A 484 -22.21 0.96 38.80
N ASP A 485 -23.08 1.14 39.79
CA ASP A 485 -23.25 2.35 40.57
C ASP A 485 -22.05 2.57 41.53
N LYS A 486 -21.15 1.58 41.64
CA LYS A 486 -19.84 1.78 42.27
C LYS A 486 -18.82 2.48 41.35
N LYS A 487 -18.88 2.31 40.03
CA LYS A 487 -18.01 3.07 39.09
C LYS A 487 -18.52 4.51 38.90
N SER A 488 -19.83 4.74 38.98
CA SER A 488 -20.41 6.10 38.97
C SER A 488 -20.03 6.91 40.23
N LYS A 489 -19.98 6.25 41.41
CA LYS A 489 -19.49 6.87 42.66
C LYS A 489 -17.98 7.10 42.67
N PHE A 490 -17.17 6.19 42.13
CA PHE A 490 -15.71 6.40 42.02
C PHE A 490 -15.35 7.51 41.03
N LEU A 491 -16.10 7.68 39.92
CA LEU A 491 -15.88 8.79 38.98
C LEU A 491 -16.34 10.15 39.55
N LYS A 492 -17.40 10.17 40.37
CA LYS A 492 -17.89 11.41 41.02
C LYS A 492 -17.03 11.86 42.21
N ILE A 493 -16.31 10.95 42.87
CA ILE A 493 -15.44 11.26 44.03
C ILE A 493 -13.96 11.35 43.63
N GLY A 494 -13.51 10.62 42.60
CA GLY A 494 -12.11 10.59 42.16
C GLY A 494 -11.66 11.81 41.34
N VAL A 495 -12.54 12.40 40.53
CA VAL A 495 -12.22 13.59 39.71
C VAL A 495 -11.92 14.83 40.56
N PRO A 496 -12.65 15.13 41.65
CA PRO A 496 -12.29 16.20 42.57
C PRO A 496 -10.94 15.97 43.28
N ILE A 497 -10.63 14.73 43.69
CA ILE A 497 -9.41 14.41 44.44
C ILE A 497 -8.17 14.50 43.56
N ILE A 498 -8.23 14.00 42.33
CA ILE A 498 -7.12 14.10 41.37
C ILE A 498 -6.87 15.58 40.99
N SER A 499 -7.94 16.36 40.82
CA SER A 499 -7.82 17.81 40.57
C SER A 499 -7.18 18.55 41.75
N PHE A 500 -7.51 18.18 42.99
CA PHE A 500 -6.94 18.79 44.20
C PHE A 500 -5.45 18.46 44.38
N VAL A 501 -5.06 17.21 44.08
CA VAL A 501 -3.64 16.78 44.12
C VAL A 501 -2.82 17.48 43.04
N CYS A 502 -3.34 17.62 41.82
CA CYS A 502 -2.65 18.35 40.75
C CYS A 502 -2.49 19.85 41.09
N VAL A 503 -3.51 20.49 41.65
CA VAL A 503 -3.41 21.90 42.09
C VAL A 503 -2.42 22.05 43.25
N ALA A 504 -2.41 21.15 44.23
CA ALA A 504 -1.46 21.18 45.34
C ALA A 504 -0.01 21.00 44.87
N ILE A 505 0.23 20.12 43.88
CA ILE A 505 1.56 19.93 43.28
C ILE A 505 2.00 21.19 42.52
N ILE A 506 1.12 21.79 41.72
CA ILE A 506 1.44 23.03 40.99
C ILE A 506 1.74 24.18 41.96
N VAL A 507 0.94 24.34 43.02
CA VAL A 507 1.18 25.34 44.06
C VAL A 507 2.51 25.07 44.79
N GLY A 508 2.82 23.81 45.10
CA GLY A 508 4.09 23.41 45.68
C GLY A 508 5.28 23.78 44.80
N ILE A 509 5.20 23.51 43.49
CA ILE A 509 6.25 23.85 42.51
C ILE A 509 6.41 25.38 42.41
N VAL A 510 5.31 26.13 42.36
CA VAL A 510 5.36 27.60 42.30
C VAL A 510 6.00 28.19 43.57
N ILE A 511 5.65 27.67 44.75
CA ILE A 511 6.27 28.08 46.02
C ILE A 511 7.76 27.75 46.02
N LEU A 512 8.16 26.58 45.53
CA LEU A 512 9.56 26.17 45.43
C LEU A 512 10.36 27.10 44.51
N VAL A 513 9.81 27.45 43.35
CA VAL A 513 10.43 28.37 42.38
C VAL A 513 10.55 29.79 42.97
N ILE A 514 9.54 30.26 43.70
CA ILE A 514 9.59 31.56 44.39
C ILE A 514 10.64 31.53 45.50
N TYR A 515 10.72 30.45 46.28
CA TYR A 515 11.72 30.26 47.32
C TYR A 515 13.16 30.32 46.75
N PHE A 516 13.43 29.57 45.68
CA PHE A 516 14.74 29.60 45.03
C PHE A 516 15.06 30.94 44.38
N ARG A 517 14.07 31.66 43.82
CA ARG A 517 14.29 33.02 43.31
C ARG A 517 14.59 34.04 44.41
N LYS A 518 13.99 33.89 45.59
CA LYS A 518 14.24 34.78 46.74
C LYS A 518 15.60 34.53 47.39
N HIS A 519 16.14 33.31 47.28
CA HIS A 519 17.43 32.93 47.85
C HIS A 519 18.59 32.90 46.84
N LYS A 520 18.37 33.24 45.56
CA LYS A 520 19.43 33.44 44.56
C LYS A 520 20.03 34.85 44.57
N LYS A 521 20.27 35.38 45.77
CA LYS A 521 21.15 36.53 46.03
C LYS A 521 22.06 36.13 47.19
N VAL A 522 23.21 35.58 46.85
CA VAL A 522 24.53 35.65 47.52
C VAL A 522 25.41 34.69 46.69
N VAL A 523 26.69 35.02 46.54
CA VAL A 523 27.70 34.36 45.68
C VAL A 523 27.71 34.85 44.23
N ASP A 524 28.26 36.04 44.02
CA ASP A 524 29.45 36.18 43.17
C ASP A 524 30.11 37.55 43.42
N GLU A 525 31.03 37.58 44.38
CA GLU A 525 32.13 38.53 44.41
C GLU A 525 33.42 37.73 44.56
N SER A 526 34.27 37.79 43.53
CA SER A 526 35.73 37.69 43.51
C SER A 526 36.26 36.76 42.41
N ALA A 527 36.65 37.36 41.28
CA ALA A 527 37.99 37.19 40.70
C ALA A 527 38.19 38.11 39.48
N PRO A 528 39.44 38.55 39.21
CA PRO A 528 39.72 39.84 38.59
C PRO A 528 40.17 39.75 37.12
N GLN A 529 39.98 40.86 36.41
CA GLN A 529 40.67 41.24 35.16
C GLN A 529 42.09 41.77 35.46
N PRO A 530 43.02 41.85 34.48
CA PRO A 530 42.86 41.75 33.02
C PRO A 530 43.37 40.46 32.38
#